data_AF-A0A352QSZ9-F1
#
_entry.id   AF-A0A352QSZ9-F1
#
_cell.length_a   1.000
_cell.length_b   1.000
_cell.length_c   1.000
_cell.angle_alpha   90.00
_cell.angle_beta   90.00
_cell.angle_gamma   90.00
#
_symmetry.space_group_name_H-M   'P 1'
#
loop_
_entity.id
_entity.type
_entity.pdbx_description
1 polymer ?
#
loop_
_entity_poly.entity_id
_entity_poly.type
_entity_poly.pdbx_seq_one_letter_code
_entity_poly.pdbx_strand_id
1 'polypeptide(L)'
;MATPSKRKAPKKATGTAVATVQTATEIRAAHQRAIGLRLRRVEGQIRGVLRMVEGGESCEDIAQQLAAARQALDRAFFEMMACSLEYEIADGRDESQRQERVSGIIRTLSKYA
;
A
#
# COMPACT_ATOMS: atom_id res chain seq x y z
N MET A 1 21.24 15.57 59.95
CA MET A 1 21.00 14.12 59.80
C MET A 1 19.88 13.95 58.79
N ALA A 2 20.24 13.57 57.57
CA ALA A 2 19.34 13.39 56.45
C ALA A 2 18.70 12.00 56.51
N THR A 3 17.38 11.93 56.37
CA THR A 3 16.64 10.67 56.18
C THR A 3 15.88 10.70 54.85
N PRO A 4 15.91 9.62 54.07
CA PRO A 4 15.54 9.64 52.66
C PRO A 4 14.03 9.49 52.45
N SER A 5 13.49 10.40 51.64
CA SER A 5 12.15 10.34 51.06
C SER A 5 12.01 9.10 50.17
N LYS A 6 11.05 8.22 50.51
CA LYS A 6 10.74 7.00 49.74
C LYS A 6 10.18 7.39 48.37
N ARG A 7 11.00 7.27 47.31
CA ARG A 7 10.53 7.27 45.92
C ARG A 7 9.64 6.05 45.69
N LYS A 8 8.35 6.27 45.50
CA LYS A 8 7.40 5.25 45.03
C LYS A 8 7.51 5.19 43.49
N ALA A 9 7.98 4.06 42.97
CA ALA A 9 8.04 3.78 41.54
C ALA A 9 6.61 3.72 40.93
N PRO A 10 6.38 4.24 39.70
CA PRO A 10 5.15 3.97 38.99
C PRO A 10 5.18 2.54 38.42
N LYS A 11 4.09 1.81 38.65
CA LYS A 11 3.90 0.41 38.26
C LYS A 11 3.61 0.28 36.76
N LYS A 12 4.39 -0.60 36.12
CA LYS A 12 4.19 -1.40 34.89
C LYS A 12 3.19 -0.91 33.82
N ALA A 13 3.77 -0.67 32.63
CA ALA A 13 3.14 -0.59 31.32
C ALA A 13 2.40 -1.88 30.94
N THR A 14 1.20 -1.76 30.36
CA THR A 14 0.51 -2.87 29.67
C THR A 14 -0.45 -2.39 28.56
N GLY A 15 -0.19 -1.25 27.92
CA GLY A 15 -1.11 -0.63 26.95
C GLY A 15 -0.63 -0.51 25.50
N THR A 16 0.61 -0.85 25.18
CA THR A 16 1.25 -0.38 23.92
C THR A 16 0.95 -1.23 22.68
N ALA A 17 0.59 -2.52 22.82
CA ALA A 17 0.42 -3.42 21.67
C ALA A 17 -0.88 -3.21 20.87
N VAL A 18 -1.93 -2.65 21.49
CA VAL A 18 -3.26 -2.51 20.86
C VAL A 18 -3.35 -1.25 19.98
N ALA A 19 -2.63 -0.18 20.33
CA ALA A 19 -2.66 1.09 19.60
C ALA A 19 -1.92 1.05 18.25
N THR A 20 -0.82 0.30 18.14
CA THR A 20 -0.06 0.13 16.89
C THR A 20 -0.81 -0.72 15.86
N VAL A 21 -1.55 -1.74 16.31
CA VAL A 21 -2.32 -2.65 15.43
C VAL A 21 -3.55 -1.96 14.81
N GLN A 22 -4.19 -1.03 15.54
CA GLN A 22 -5.31 -0.23 15.02
C GLN A 22 -4.87 0.69 13.87
N THR A 23 -3.73 1.35 14.02
CA THR A 23 -3.19 2.28 13.03
C THR A 23 -2.82 1.56 11.72
N ALA A 24 -2.18 0.40 11.79
CA ALA A 24 -1.74 -0.35 10.61
C ALA A 24 -2.92 -0.87 9.75
N THR A 25 -4.02 -1.26 10.40
CA THR A 25 -5.23 -1.74 9.71
C THR A 25 -5.97 -0.60 9.01
N GLU A 26 -6.05 0.56 9.66
CA GLU A 26 -6.67 1.77 9.11
C GLU A 26 -5.90 2.31 7.89
N ILE A 27 -4.55 2.31 7.97
CA ILE A 27 -3.66 2.64 6.85
C ILE A 27 -3.98 1.72 5.67
N ARG A 28 -3.96 0.39 5.88
CA ARG A 28 -4.25 -0.58 4.82
C ARG A 28 -5.62 -0.34 4.17
N ALA A 29 -6.65 -0.11 4.97
CA ALA A 29 -8.00 0.15 4.47
C ALA A 29 -8.08 1.45 3.65
N ALA A 30 -7.39 2.51 4.08
CA ALA A 30 -7.32 3.77 3.33
C ALA A 30 -6.61 3.59 1.98
N HIS A 31 -5.49 2.87 1.95
CA HIS A 31 -4.78 2.56 0.72
C HIS A 31 -5.61 1.67 -0.22
N GLN A 32 -6.27 0.63 0.29
CA GLN A 32 -7.15 -0.22 -0.50
C GLN A 32 -8.28 0.59 -1.16
N ARG A 33 -8.89 1.53 -0.44
CA ARG A 33 -9.88 2.46 -1.01
C ARG A 33 -9.27 3.32 -2.11
N ALA A 34 -8.10 3.92 -1.86
CA ALA A 34 -7.43 4.80 -2.82
C ALA A 34 -7.02 4.06 -4.10
N ILE A 35 -6.56 2.81 -3.99
CA ILE A 35 -6.26 1.94 -5.14
C ILE A 35 -7.54 1.58 -5.88
N GLY A 36 -8.61 1.22 -5.17
CA GLY A 36 -9.91 0.92 -5.77
C GLY A 36 -10.44 2.08 -6.64
N LEU A 37 -10.28 3.33 -6.18
CA LEU A 37 -10.64 4.52 -6.98
C LEU A 37 -9.79 4.66 -8.24
N ARG A 38 -8.48 4.37 -8.18
CA ARG A 38 -7.60 4.39 -9.35
C ARG A 38 -7.97 3.31 -10.37
N LEU A 39 -8.25 2.09 -9.89
CA LEU A 39 -8.65 0.98 -10.76
C LEU A 39 -9.99 1.27 -11.47
N ARG A 40 -10.96 1.90 -10.80
CA ARG A 40 -12.20 2.36 -11.44
C ARG A 40 -11.94 3.38 -12.57
N ARG A 41 -10.93 4.24 -12.40
CA ARG A 41 -10.52 5.17 -13.46
C ARG A 41 -9.94 4.44 -14.67
N VAL A 42 -9.04 3.48 -14.42
CA VAL A 42 -8.47 2.63 -15.48
C VAL A 42 -9.58 1.86 -16.20
N GLU A 43 -10.52 1.27 -15.48
CA GLU A 43 -11.66 0.57 -16.05
C GLU A 43 -12.45 1.49 -17.01
N GLY A 44 -12.65 2.76 -16.65
CA GLY A 44 -13.24 3.76 -17.53
C GLY A 44 -12.40 4.05 -18.78
N GLN A 45 -11.06 4.10 -18.65
CA GLN A 45 -10.16 4.26 -19.79
C GLN A 45 -10.24 3.07 -20.74
N ILE A 46 -10.25 1.84 -20.24
CA ILE A 46 -10.38 0.62 -21.06
C ILE A 46 -11.74 0.60 -21.78
N ARG A 47 -12.83 0.98 -21.11
CA ARG A 47 -14.13 1.16 -21.76
C ARG A 47 -14.11 2.25 -22.84
N GLY A 48 -13.32 3.31 -22.65
CA GLY A 48 -13.07 4.33 -23.68
C GLY A 48 -12.37 3.73 -24.90
N VAL A 49 -11.26 3.03 -24.68
CA VAL A 49 -10.49 2.37 -25.73
C VAL A 49 -11.34 1.39 -26.55
N LEU A 50 -12.18 0.57 -25.89
CA LEU A 50 -13.08 -0.36 -26.58
C LEU A 50 -14.02 0.38 -27.54
N ARG A 51 -14.61 1.51 -27.11
CA ARG A 51 -15.46 2.33 -27.98
C ARG A 51 -14.71 2.94 -29.15
N MET A 52 -13.45 3.35 -28.96
CA MET A 52 -12.60 3.88 -30.04
C MET A 52 -12.33 2.79 -31.09
N VAL A 53 -12.04 1.56 -30.65
CA VAL A 53 -11.84 0.40 -31.53
C VAL A 53 -13.10 0.09 -32.32
N GLU A 54 -14.25 0.00 -31.65
CA GLU A 54 -15.55 -0.26 -32.28
C GLU A 54 -15.97 0.87 -33.23
N GLY A 55 -15.60 2.11 -32.91
CA GLY A 55 -15.84 3.31 -33.72
C GLY A 55 -14.88 3.48 -34.90
N GLY A 56 -13.86 2.63 -35.03
CA GLY A 56 -12.89 2.71 -36.12
C GLY A 56 -11.95 3.92 -36.03
N GLU A 57 -11.64 4.39 -34.82
CA GLU A 57 -10.64 5.45 -34.61
C GLU A 57 -9.23 4.99 -35.03
N SER A 58 -8.31 5.96 -35.16
CA SER A 58 -6.95 5.66 -35.62
C SER A 58 -6.19 4.77 -34.63
N CYS A 59 -5.33 3.90 -35.17
CA CYS A 59 -4.46 3.05 -34.35
C CYS A 59 -3.54 3.88 -33.43
N GLU A 60 -3.12 5.06 -33.87
CA GLU A 60 -2.24 5.97 -33.13
C GLU A 60 -2.96 6.57 -31.91
N ASP A 61 -4.19 7.04 -32.09
CA ASP A 61 -5.02 7.59 -30.98
C ASP A 61 -5.36 6.48 -29.96
N ILE A 62 -5.74 5.30 -30.45
CA ILE A 62 -6.01 4.12 -29.60
C ILE A 62 -4.76 3.74 -28.81
N ALA A 63 -3.60 3.68 -29.46
CA ALA A 63 -2.33 3.36 -28.81
C ALA A 63 -1.98 4.39 -27.73
N GLN A 64 -2.25 5.67 -27.95
CA GLN A 64 -2.03 6.73 -26.97
C GLN A 64 -2.92 6.55 -25.73
N GLN A 65 -4.20 6.21 -25.91
CA GLN A 65 -5.11 5.94 -24.79
C GLN A 65 -4.73 4.68 -24.02
N LEU A 66 -4.31 3.61 -24.73
CA LEU A 66 -3.78 2.40 -24.11
C LEU A 66 -2.51 2.69 -23.30
N ALA A 67 -1.59 3.50 -23.82
CA ALA A 67 -0.39 3.92 -23.10
C ALA A 67 -0.74 4.68 -21.81
N ALA A 68 -1.74 5.57 -21.87
CA ALA A 68 -2.23 6.28 -20.70
C ALA A 68 -2.85 5.34 -19.66
N ALA A 69 -3.62 4.33 -20.10
CA ALA A 69 -4.19 3.31 -19.22
C ALA A 69 -3.10 2.43 -18.57
N ARG A 70 -2.10 2.01 -19.34
CA ARG A 70 -0.94 1.26 -18.82
C ARG A 70 -0.20 2.05 -17.75
N GLN A 71 0.11 3.32 -18.01
CA GLN A 71 0.79 4.16 -17.02
C GLN A 71 -0.04 4.35 -15.74
N ALA A 72 -1.36 4.46 -15.85
CA ALA A 72 -2.24 4.54 -14.69
C ALA A 72 -2.26 3.23 -13.87
N LEU A 73 -2.23 2.08 -14.55
CA LEU A 73 -2.10 0.76 -13.92
C LEU A 73 -0.77 0.60 -13.20
N ASP A 74 0.34 0.95 -13.86
CA ASP A 74 1.69 0.85 -13.27
C ASP A 74 1.78 1.68 -11.99
N ARG A 75 1.26 2.91 -12.00
CA ARG A 75 1.18 3.75 -10.79
C ARG A 75 0.39 3.09 -9.67
N ALA A 76 -0.77 2.52 -9.98
CA ALA A 76 -1.58 1.82 -8.97
C ALA A 76 -0.87 0.58 -8.40
N PHE A 77 -0.14 -0.15 -9.24
CA PHE A 77 0.68 -1.29 -8.82
C PHE A 77 1.79 -0.87 -7.85
N PHE A 78 2.61 0.13 -8.23
CA PHE A 78 3.71 0.57 -7.36
C PHE A 78 3.23 1.17 -6.05
N GLU A 79 2.13 1.92 -6.05
CA GLU A 79 1.52 2.42 -4.81
C GLU A 79 1.02 1.29 -3.89
N MET A 80 0.46 0.21 -4.46
CA MET A 80 0.05 -0.96 -3.69
C MET A 80 1.24 -1.66 -3.03
N MET A 81 2.34 -1.80 -3.76
CA MET A 81 3.56 -2.41 -3.26
C MET A 81 4.23 -1.55 -2.19
N ALA A 82 4.27 -0.23 -2.37
CA ALA A 82 4.77 0.71 -1.37
C ALA A 82 3.98 0.64 -0.06
N CYS A 83 2.64 0.67 -0.14
CA CYS A 83 1.78 0.50 1.04
C CYS A 83 2.03 -0.84 1.75
N SER A 84 2.23 -1.91 0.99
CA SER A 84 2.51 -3.22 1.57
C SER A 84 3.84 -3.20 2.35
N LEU A 85 4.88 -2.54 1.82
CA LEU A 85 6.15 -2.37 2.54
C LEU A 85 6.00 -1.54 3.81
N GLU A 86 5.31 -0.41 3.74
CA GLU A 86 5.05 0.47 4.89
C GLU A 86 4.33 -0.28 6.02
N TYR A 87 3.32 -1.08 5.66
CA TYR A 87 2.61 -1.93 6.60
C TYR A 87 3.53 -2.97 7.25
N GLU A 88 4.35 -3.65 6.46
CA GLU A 88 5.30 -4.66 6.97
C GLU A 88 6.37 -4.07 7.90
N ILE A 89 6.76 -2.81 7.69
CA ILE A 89 7.67 -2.07 8.57
C ILE A 89 6.98 -1.64 9.87
N ALA A 90 5.72 -1.18 9.79
CA ALA A 90 4.96 -0.70 10.94
C ALA A 90 4.43 -1.81 11.85
N ASP A 91 4.36 -3.04 11.34
CA ASP A 91 3.77 -4.17 12.04
C ASP A 91 4.73 -4.78 13.07
N GLY A 92 4.20 -5.07 14.27
CA GLY A 92 4.97 -5.55 15.43
C GLY A 92 5.35 -7.03 15.37
N ARG A 93 5.50 -7.60 14.17
CA ARG A 93 5.87 -9.01 13.96
C ARG A 93 7.36 -9.22 14.21
N ASP A 94 7.74 -10.47 14.50
CA ASP A 94 9.14 -10.81 14.69
C ASP A 94 9.97 -10.58 13.41
N GLU A 95 11.28 -10.44 13.59
CA GLU A 95 12.22 -10.11 12.53
C GLU A 95 12.15 -11.10 11.37
N SER A 96 12.08 -12.40 11.67
CA SER A 96 12.10 -13.46 10.67
C SER A 96 10.88 -13.38 9.75
N GLN A 97 9.69 -13.22 10.33
CA GLN A 97 8.44 -13.11 9.58
C GLN A 97 8.40 -11.82 8.74
N ARG A 98 8.91 -10.71 9.27
CA ARG A 98 8.98 -9.44 8.53
C ARG A 98 9.95 -9.56 7.34
N GLN A 99 11.14 -10.11 7.57
CA GLN A 99 12.15 -10.33 6.55
C GLN A 99 11.62 -11.18 5.38
N GLU A 100 10.90 -12.26 5.70
CA GLU A 100 10.29 -13.14 4.70
C GLU A 100 9.23 -12.40 3.86
N ARG A 101 8.32 -11.66 4.48
CA ARG A 101 7.28 -10.94 3.74
C ARG A 101 7.84 -9.80 2.91
N VAL A 102 8.77 -9.00 3.45
CA VAL A 102 9.48 -7.97 2.68
C VAL A 102 10.21 -8.57 1.48
N SER A 103 10.89 -9.72 1.66
CA SER A 103 11.54 -10.43 0.55
C SER A 103 10.54 -10.89 -0.52
N GLY A 104 9.35 -11.33 -0.12
CA GLY A 104 8.26 -11.68 -1.04
C GLY A 104 7.76 -10.49 -1.85
N ILE A 105 7.62 -9.32 -1.22
CA ILE A 105 7.26 -8.08 -1.89
C ILE A 105 8.35 -7.67 -2.90
N ILE A 106 9.62 -7.68 -2.50
CA ILE A 106 10.75 -7.35 -3.39
C ILE A 106 10.77 -8.28 -4.60
N ARG A 107 10.63 -9.59 -4.39
CA ARG A 107 10.54 -10.58 -5.48
C ARG A 107 9.41 -10.28 -6.45
N THR A 108 8.28 -9.78 -5.95
CA THR A 108 7.13 -9.41 -6.77
C THR A 108 7.43 -8.17 -7.58
N LEU A 109 8.00 -7.13 -6.97
CA LEU A 109 8.43 -5.90 -7.66
C LEU A 109 9.42 -6.21 -8.79
N SER A 110 10.43 -7.06 -8.55
CA SER A 110 11.45 -7.40 -9.55
C SER A 110 10.90 -8.12 -10.78
N LYS A 111 9.68 -8.70 -10.74
CA LYS A 111 9.06 -9.32 -11.92
C LYS A 111 8.45 -8.31 -12.90
N TYR A 112 8.17 -7.09 -12.43
CA TYR A 112 7.43 -6.07 -13.16
C TYR A 112 8.23 -4.75 -13.25
N ALA A 113 9.51 -4.77 -12.88
CA ALA A 113 10.45 -3.67 -12.99
C ALA A 113 11.21 -3.71 -14.33
#